data_AF-A0AAV1SJQ1-F1
#
_entry.id   AF-A0AAV1SJQ1-F1
#
_cell.length_a   1.000
_cell.length_b   1.000
_cell.length_c   1.000
_cell.angle_alpha   90.00
_cell.angle_beta   90.00
_cell.angle_gamma   90.00
#
_symmetry.space_group_name_H-M   'P 1'
#
loop_
_entity.id
_entity.type
_entity.pdbx_description
1 polymer ?
#
loop_
_entity_poly.entity_id
_entity_poly.type
_entity_poly.pdbx_seq_one_letter_code
_entity_poly.pdbx_strand_id
1 'polypeptide(L)'
;MKALLRITIWVCLTVMIMPALVCPSVIEEPKTLRYNTVTFNFEDATEDSYSDFVKSLRNAVKSKEAFGLPVTAKTVPDSKRFVLVDLKTESDKTITLAIDVTNMYVVGYRDEYNGKVRATFLADASDFAKKNLFTEAKEVRVTKFTGGYPDLERYAKTGRENIELGVYKLEQAIESVYGKSVGEQIEAKFFIVSIQMVSEAARFQYLLNKVLEGGIYGSYKPDPKAISLENNWDKISKAIQTANASGNFVSPNNSVSLKDAKGNTWVVTQVSQIKNDMGLLKFLETSAGQASQFSQLIQMADI
;
A
#
# COMPACT_ATOMS: atom_id res chain seq x y z
N MET A 1 -87.75 42.09 -15.14
CA MET A 1 -86.62 41.12 -15.17
C MET A 1 -85.40 41.83 -15.77
N LYS A 2 -84.26 41.78 -15.06
CA LYS A 2 -82.83 41.97 -15.43
C LYS A 2 -82.50 42.53 -16.85
N ALA A 3 -81.49 43.37 -17.10
CA ALA A 3 -80.40 43.95 -16.31
C ALA A 3 -79.70 45.05 -17.16
N LEU A 4 -79.01 45.98 -16.49
CA LEU A 4 -78.05 46.93 -17.06
C LEU A 4 -76.67 46.28 -17.22
N LEU A 5 -75.95 46.63 -18.29
CA LEU A 5 -74.51 46.38 -18.45
C LEU A 5 -73.81 47.70 -18.84
N ARG A 6 -72.86 48.15 -18.02
CA ARG A 6 -71.93 49.25 -18.33
C ARG A 6 -70.51 48.66 -18.44
N ILE A 7 -69.82 49.07 -19.49
CA ILE A 7 -68.48 48.61 -19.88
C ILE A 7 -67.44 49.57 -19.27
N THR A 8 -66.40 49.02 -18.66
CA THR A 8 -65.21 49.76 -18.22
C THR A 8 -63.97 49.13 -18.86
N ILE A 9 -63.14 49.97 -19.48
CA ILE A 9 -61.89 49.62 -20.18
C ILE A 9 -60.75 49.52 -19.16
N TRP A 10 -59.96 48.45 -19.23
CA TRP A 10 -58.85 48.14 -18.33
C TRP A 10 -57.50 48.30 -19.04
N VAL A 11 -56.53 48.90 -18.34
CA VAL A 11 -55.17 49.21 -18.82
C VAL A 11 -54.24 48.04 -18.52
N CYS A 12 -53.57 47.50 -19.54
CA CYS A 12 -52.58 46.43 -19.41
C CYS A 12 -51.20 46.96 -18.95
N LEU A 13 -50.72 46.50 -17.80
CA LEU A 13 -49.33 46.61 -17.36
C LEU A 13 -48.58 45.32 -17.75
N THR A 14 -47.61 45.41 -18.65
CA THR A 14 -46.70 44.31 -19.00
C THR A 14 -45.51 44.30 -18.03
N VAL A 15 -45.40 43.26 -17.21
CA VAL A 15 -44.23 42.99 -16.37
C VAL A 15 -43.15 42.34 -17.24
N MET A 16 -42.01 43.02 -17.40
CA MET A 16 -40.79 42.41 -17.96
C MET A 16 -40.16 41.52 -16.89
N ILE A 17 -40.27 40.20 -17.06
CA ILE A 17 -39.52 39.21 -16.29
C ILE A 17 -38.17 39.06 -17.00
N MET A 18 -37.10 39.61 -16.42
CA MET A 18 -35.74 39.23 -16.84
C MET A 18 -35.48 37.78 -16.39
N PRO A 19 -35.08 36.87 -17.28
CA PRO A 19 -34.57 35.58 -16.86
C PRO A 19 -33.20 35.80 -16.23
N ALA A 20 -33.12 35.67 -14.91
CA ALA A 20 -31.84 35.52 -14.22
C ALA A 20 -31.17 34.27 -14.81
N LEU A 21 -30.02 34.46 -15.46
CA LEU A 21 -29.16 33.38 -15.89
C LEU A 21 -28.60 32.72 -14.62
N VAL A 22 -29.32 31.74 -14.09
CA VAL A 22 -28.80 30.86 -13.05
C VAL A 22 -27.78 29.95 -13.74
N CYS A 23 -26.50 30.34 -13.71
CA CYS A 23 -25.44 29.39 -13.99
C CYS A 23 -25.57 28.28 -12.94
N PRO A 24 -25.84 27.01 -13.31
CA PRO A 24 -25.71 25.94 -12.37
C PRO A 24 -24.23 25.91 -11.96
N SER A 25 -23.93 26.32 -10.74
CA SER A 25 -22.67 25.95 -10.12
C SER A 25 -22.68 24.43 -10.10
N VAL A 26 -21.91 23.82 -11.01
CA VAL A 26 -21.54 22.42 -10.90
C VAL A 26 -20.81 22.33 -9.57
N ILE A 27 -21.52 21.88 -8.54
CA ILE A 27 -20.87 21.36 -7.34
C ILE A 27 -20.15 20.13 -7.88
N GLU A 28 -18.84 20.25 -8.12
CA GLU A 28 -18.02 19.05 -8.26
C GLU A 28 -18.21 18.29 -6.96
N GLU A 29 -18.98 17.20 -7.00
CA GLU A 29 -18.96 16.24 -5.91
C GLU A 29 -17.48 15.90 -5.66
N PRO A 30 -17.00 15.95 -4.41
CA PRO A 30 -15.61 15.62 -4.13
C PRO A 30 -15.35 14.23 -4.72
N LYS A 31 -14.43 14.16 -5.68
CA LYS A 31 -14.06 12.93 -6.37
C LYS A 31 -13.53 11.95 -5.34
N THR A 32 -14.39 11.09 -4.82
CA THR A 32 -14.01 10.06 -3.86
C THR A 32 -13.23 8.99 -4.61
N LEU A 33 -11.92 8.92 -4.38
CA LEU A 33 -11.08 7.87 -4.94
C LEU A 33 -11.46 6.55 -4.26
N ARG A 34 -11.90 5.57 -5.06
CA ARG A 34 -12.20 4.22 -4.58
C ARG A 34 -11.03 3.31 -4.90
N TYR A 35 -10.30 2.94 -3.85
CA TYR A 35 -9.17 2.02 -3.94
C TYR A 35 -9.65 0.57 -3.86
N ASN A 36 -8.87 -0.34 -4.46
CA ASN A 36 -9.11 -1.78 -4.31
C ASN A 36 -8.85 -2.20 -2.85
N THR A 37 -9.63 -3.15 -2.33
CA THR A 37 -9.46 -3.68 -0.98
C THR A 37 -9.18 -5.17 -1.03
N VAL A 38 -8.20 -5.61 -0.25
CA VAL A 38 -7.91 -7.03 0.03
C VAL A 38 -8.14 -7.27 1.51
N THR A 39 -8.77 -8.39 1.86
CA THR A 39 -9.18 -8.67 3.26
C THR A 39 -8.50 -9.93 3.76
N PHE A 40 -8.09 -9.90 5.04
CA PHE A 40 -7.70 -11.08 5.79
C PHE A 40 -8.54 -11.18 7.07
N ASN A 41 -9.17 -12.33 7.29
CA ASN A 41 -9.94 -12.63 8.49
C ASN A 41 -9.09 -13.52 9.41
N PHE A 42 -8.92 -13.12 10.67
CA PHE A 42 -8.18 -13.93 11.64
C PHE A 42 -8.97 -15.17 12.09
N GLU A 43 -10.30 -15.09 12.14
CA GLU A 43 -11.18 -16.20 12.56
C GLU A 43 -11.03 -17.44 11.68
N ASP A 44 -10.85 -17.24 10.37
CA ASP A 44 -10.72 -18.31 9.37
C ASP A 44 -9.25 -18.57 8.97
N ALA A 45 -8.29 -18.10 9.77
CA ALA A 45 -6.89 -18.11 9.40
C ALA A 45 -6.31 -19.53 9.33
N THR A 46 -6.09 -19.97 8.10
CA THR A 46 -5.39 -21.18 7.69
C THR A 46 -4.20 -20.84 6.80
N GLU A 47 -3.31 -21.81 6.58
CA GLU A 47 -2.22 -21.69 5.59
C GLU A 47 -2.75 -21.26 4.21
N ASP A 48 -3.83 -21.89 3.74
CA ASP A 48 -4.44 -21.57 2.45
C ASP A 48 -5.01 -20.16 2.42
N SER A 49 -5.79 -19.77 3.44
CA SER A 49 -6.40 -18.44 3.50
C SER A 49 -5.34 -17.31 3.52
N TYR A 50 -4.23 -17.51 4.23
CA TYR A 50 -3.15 -16.52 4.30
C TYR A 50 -2.36 -16.48 2.98
N SER A 51 -2.13 -17.64 2.37
CA SER A 51 -1.54 -17.73 1.03
C SER A 51 -2.39 -16.99 -0.01
N ASP A 52 -3.70 -17.18 0.02
CA ASP A 52 -4.63 -16.53 -0.91
C ASP A 52 -4.77 -15.03 -0.67
N PHE A 53 -4.75 -14.60 0.59
CA PHE A 53 -4.63 -13.20 0.97
C PHE A 53 -3.37 -12.55 0.36
N VAL A 54 -2.20 -13.16 0.57
CA VAL A 54 -0.94 -12.64 0.03
C VAL A 54 -0.91 -12.68 -1.50
N LYS A 55 -1.44 -13.72 -2.15
CA LYS A 55 -1.60 -13.77 -3.61
C LYS A 55 -2.50 -12.65 -4.12
N SER A 56 -3.62 -12.40 -3.44
CA SER A 56 -4.56 -11.33 -3.80
C SER A 56 -3.90 -9.96 -3.73
N LEU A 57 -3.09 -9.73 -2.69
CA LEU A 57 -2.30 -8.50 -2.57
C LEU A 57 -1.25 -8.36 -3.68
N ARG A 58 -0.50 -9.43 -4.01
CA ARG A 58 0.44 -9.44 -5.14
C ARG A 58 -0.26 -9.12 -6.46
N ASN A 59 -1.44 -9.71 -6.68
CA ASN A 59 -2.24 -9.48 -7.89
C ASN A 59 -2.75 -8.04 -7.97
N ALA A 60 -3.12 -7.42 -6.85
CA ALA A 60 -3.61 -6.05 -6.82
C ALA A 60 -2.54 -5.01 -7.24
N VAL A 61 -1.25 -5.33 -7.09
CA VAL A 61 -0.14 -4.41 -7.40
C VAL A 61 0.67 -4.79 -8.64
N LYS A 62 0.47 -6.00 -9.17
CA LYS A 62 1.17 -6.51 -10.34
C LYS A 62 0.87 -5.67 -11.57
N SER A 63 1.91 -5.25 -12.29
CA SER A 63 1.79 -4.54 -13.57
C SER A 63 2.40 -5.31 -14.75
N LYS A 64 3.54 -5.97 -14.51
CA LYS A 64 4.28 -6.73 -15.51
C LYS A 64 5.03 -7.88 -14.84
N GLU A 65 5.84 -8.60 -15.61
CA GLU A 65 6.72 -9.64 -15.09
C GLU A 65 8.17 -9.45 -15.53
N ALA A 66 9.10 -9.97 -14.73
CA ALA A 66 10.50 -10.15 -15.10
C ALA A 66 10.95 -11.54 -14.63
N PHE A 67 11.45 -12.37 -15.56
CA PHE A 67 11.80 -13.77 -15.28
C PHE A 67 10.67 -14.59 -14.61
N GLY A 68 9.40 -14.28 -14.95
CA GLY A 68 8.21 -14.90 -14.36
C GLY A 68 7.90 -14.47 -12.92
N LEU A 69 8.53 -13.42 -12.41
CA LEU A 69 8.18 -12.78 -11.14
C LEU A 69 7.35 -11.53 -11.40
N PRO A 70 6.26 -11.30 -10.65
CA PRO A 70 5.47 -10.08 -10.82
C PRO A 70 6.29 -8.85 -10.39
N VAL A 71 6.02 -7.73 -11.04
CA VAL A 71 6.66 -6.42 -10.77
C VAL A 71 5.57 -5.39 -10.50
N THR A 72 5.78 -4.53 -9.49
CA THR A 72 4.91 -3.38 -9.21
C THR A 72 4.80 -2.43 -10.40
N ALA A 73 3.85 -1.51 -10.39
CA ALA A 73 3.74 -0.47 -11.41
C ALA A 73 4.74 0.68 -11.19
N LYS A 74 5.29 1.23 -12.27
CA LYS A 74 6.09 2.48 -12.23
C LYS A 74 5.25 3.66 -11.77
N THR A 75 4.12 3.82 -12.44
CA THR A 75 3.15 4.91 -12.29
C THR A 75 1.77 4.32 -12.47
N VAL A 76 0.83 4.82 -11.69
CA VAL A 76 -0.59 4.48 -11.79
C VAL A 76 -1.41 5.76 -11.68
N PRO A 77 -2.63 5.79 -12.24
CA PRO A 77 -3.57 6.87 -11.95
C PRO A 77 -3.80 7.00 -10.45
N ASP A 78 -4.06 8.21 -9.98
CA ASP A 78 -4.37 8.56 -8.59
C ASP A 78 -5.38 7.60 -7.94
N SER A 79 -6.45 7.25 -8.67
CA SER A 79 -7.50 6.32 -8.20
C SER A 79 -7.03 4.88 -7.96
N LYS A 80 -5.83 4.53 -8.42
CA LYS A 80 -5.20 3.21 -8.26
C LYS A 80 -3.89 3.29 -7.47
N ARG A 81 -3.56 4.45 -6.89
CA ARG A 81 -2.28 4.67 -6.19
C ARG A 81 -2.12 3.81 -4.95
N PHE A 82 -3.23 3.46 -4.31
CA PHE A 82 -3.25 2.67 -3.10
C PHE A 82 -4.08 1.40 -3.27
N VAL A 83 -3.69 0.37 -2.53
CA VAL A 83 -4.53 -0.76 -2.18
C VAL A 83 -4.78 -0.70 -0.67
N LEU A 84 -6.04 -0.93 -0.28
CA LEU A 84 -6.45 -1.02 1.11
C LEU A 84 -6.36 -2.49 1.54
N VAL A 85 -5.90 -2.70 2.77
CA VAL A 85 -5.83 -4.04 3.38
C VAL A 85 -6.64 -4.03 4.66
N ASP A 86 -7.78 -4.71 4.64
CA ASP A 86 -8.63 -4.89 5.81
C ASP A 86 -8.15 -6.11 6.59
N LEU A 87 -7.73 -5.89 7.84
CA LEU A 87 -7.35 -6.94 8.78
C LEU A 87 -8.44 -7.04 9.86
N LYS A 88 -9.23 -8.12 9.81
CA LYS A 88 -10.44 -8.31 10.61
C LYS A 88 -10.23 -9.31 11.74
N THR A 89 -10.09 -8.82 12.97
CA THR A 89 -9.88 -9.65 14.18
C THR A 89 -11.07 -10.55 14.45
N GLU A 90 -10.89 -11.61 15.23
CA GLU A 90 -11.97 -12.47 15.73
C GLU A 90 -13.03 -11.68 16.53
N SER A 91 -12.64 -10.55 17.13
CA SER A 91 -13.55 -9.65 17.85
C SER A 91 -14.30 -8.64 16.96
N ASP A 92 -14.37 -8.88 15.65
CA ASP A 92 -14.99 -8.04 14.60
C ASP A 92 -14.43 -6.59 14.51
N LYS A 93 -13.25 -6.35 15.08
CA LYS A 93 -12.51 -5.10 14.88
C LYS A 93 -11.78 -5.16 13.54
N THR A 94 -11.86 -4.08 12.77
CA THR A 94 -11.16 -3.97 11.49
C THR A 94 -10.18 -2.79 11.50
N ILE A 95 -8.89 -3.07 11.31
CA ILE A 95 -7.93 -2.04 10.93
C ILE A 95 -7.72 -2.10 9.41
N THR A 96 -7.76 -0.96 8.74
CA THR A 96 -7.47 -0.90 7.30
C THR A 96 -6.11 -0.25 7.09
N LEU A 97 -5.13 -1.00 6.60
CA LEU A 97 -3.85 -0.44 6.15
C LEU A 97 -4.00 0.15 4.75
N ALA A 98 -3.28 1.23 4.46
CA ALA A 98 -3.12 1.73 3.09
C ALA A 98 -1.70 1.44 2.60
N ILE A 99 -1.59 0.78 1.44
CA ILE A 99 -0.32 0.39 0.82
C ILE A 99 -0.19 1.10 -0.53
N ASP A 100 0.93 1.78 -0.76
CA ASP A 100 1.25 2.38 -2.06
C ASP A 100 1.65 1.28 -3.06
N VAL A 101 0.90 1.16 -4.16
CA VAL A 101 1.06 0.05 -5.12
C VAL A 101 2.38 0.09 -5.89
N THR A 102 3.08 1.23 -5.90
CA THR A 102 4.33 1.40 -6.67
C THR A 102 5.54 0.83 -5.94
N ASN A 103 5.50 0.81 -4.61
CA ASN A 103 6.62 0.38 -3.76
C ASN A 103 6.21 -0.62 -2.67
N MET A 104 4.93 -0.98 -2.54
CA MET A 104 4.41 -1.86 -1.48
C MET A 104 4.61 -1.32 -0.06
N TYR A 105 4.75 -0.01 0.14
CA TYR A 105 4.98 0.57 1.47
C TYR A 105 3.64 0.90 2.12
N VAL A 106 3.48 0.50 3.38
CA VAL A 106 2.37 0.97 4.23
C VAL A 106 2.59 2.47 4.46
N VAL A 107 1.58 3.29 4.19
CA VAL A 107 1.64 4.75 4.38
C VAL A 107 0.85 5.22 5.61
N GLY A 108 0.00 4.35 6.14
CA GLY A 108 -0.85 4.62 7.29
C GLY A 108 -1.93 3.56 7.46
N TYR A 109 -2.79 3.77 8.45
CA TYR A 109 -3.95 2.93 8.70
C TYR A 109 -5.14 3.78 9.14
N ARG A 110 -6.34 3.20 9.07
CA ARG A 110 -7.53 3.71 9.79
C ARG A 110 -8.08 2.67 10.76
N ASP A 111 -8.66 3.17 11.84
CA ASP A 111 -9.37 2.41 12.87
C ASP A 111 -10.60 3.19 13.36
N GLU A 112 -11.34 2.61 14.30
CA GLU A 112 -12.45 3.29 14.97
C GLU A 112 -12.02 3.75 16.36
N TYR A 113 -12.12 5.06 16.63
CA TYR A 113 -11.79 5.69 17.90
C TYR A 113 -12.94 6.58 18.36
N ASN A 114 -13.47 6.32 19.56
CA ASN A 114 -14.62 7.04 20.13
C ASN A 114 -15.84 7.11 19.19
N GLY A 115 -16.18 6.00 18.51
CA GLY A 115 -17.32 5.91 17.59
C GLY A 115 -17.11 6.64 16.26
N LYS A 116 -15.85 7.00 15.92
CA LYS A 116 -15.51 7.75 14.71
C LYS A 116 -14.32 7.11 14.01
N VAL A 117 -14.29 7.21 12.68
CA VAL A 117 -13.12 6.81 11.89
C VAL A 117 -11.96 7.74 12.22
N ARG A 118 -10.82 7.15 12.57
CA ARG A 118 -9.55 7.82 12.78
C ARG A 118 -8.54 7.33 11.74
N ALA A 119 -7.82 8.26 11.13
CA ALA A 119 -6.71 7.98 10.22
C ALA A 119 -5.38 8.31 10.89
N THR A 120 -4.43 7.38 10.85
CA THR A 120 -3.05 7.59 11.29
C THR A 120 -2.11 7.40 10.12
N PHE A 121 -1.36 8.45 9.76
CA PHE A 121 -0.36 8.41 8.70
C PHE A 121 1.05 8.37 9.27
N LEU A 122 1.95 7.65 8.59
CA LEU A 122 3.37 7.71 8.89
C LEU A 122 3.94 9.09 8.54
N ALA A 123 5.00 9.52 9.22
CA ALA A 123 5.57 10.86 9.05
C ALA A 123 6.00 11.14 7.59
N ASP A 124 6.50 10.11 6.91
CA ASP A 124 6.95 10.12 5.52
C ASP A 124 5.82 9.83 4.50
N ALA A 125 4.58 9.68 4.94
CA ALA A 125 3.44 9.60 4.02
C ALA A 125 3.33 10.91 3.21
N SER A 126 3.13 10.78 1.89
CA SER A 126 3.02 11.94 1.01
C SER A 126 1.78 12.79 1.32
N ASP A 127 1.82 14.06 0.95
CA ASP A 127 0.64 14.93 1.07
C ASP A 127 -0.52 14.42 0.22
N PHE A 128 -0.22 13.77 -0.90
CA PHE A 128 -1.21 13.07 -1.71
C PHE A 128 -1.91 11.96 -0.91
N ALA A 129 -1.16 11.13 -0.17
CA ALA A 129 -1.72 10.10 0.70
C ALA A 129 -2.62 10.72 1.78
N LYS A 130 -2.09 11.72 2.51
CA LYS A 130 -2.80 12.39 3.61
C LYS A 130 -4.09 13.09 3.15
N LYS A 131 -4.13 13.61 1.92
CA LYS A 131 -5.30 14.28 1.34
C LYS A 131 -6.37 13.32 0.81
N ASN A 132 -5.96 12.16 0.28
CA ASN A 132 -6.84 11.31 -0.53
C ASN A 132 -7.14 9.93 0.07
N LEU A 133 -6.49 9.54 1.16
CA LEU A 133 -6.82 8.32 1.91
C LEU A 133 -7.69 8.66 3.10
N PHE A 134 -8.64 7.77 3.40
CA PHE A 134 -9.48 7.83 4.60
C PHE A 134 -10.20 9.19 4.76
N THR A 135 -10.71 9.75 3.66
CA THR A 135 -11.35 11.08 3.62
C THR A 135 -12.58 11.21 4.51
N GLU A 136 -13.15 10.09 4.93
CA GLU A 136 -14.25 9.97 5.88
C GLU A 136 -13.82 10.16 7.35
N ALA A 137 -12.51 10.08 7.64
CA ALA A 137 -11.97 10.20 8.99
C ALA A 137 -12.31 11.54 9.63
N LYS A 138 -12.74 11.49 10.89
CA LYS A 138 -13.04 12.68 11.72
C LYS A 138 -11.87 13.08 12.60
N GLU A 139 -10.88 12.19 12.73
CA GLU A 139 -9.62 12.43 13.41
C GLU A 139 -8.48 12.00 12.50
N VAL A 140 -7.52 12.89 12.27
CA VAL A 140 -6.34 12.60 11.45
C VAL A 140 -5.10 12.85 12.30
N ARG A 141 -4.23 11.85 12.35
CA ARG A 141 -2.96 11.87 13.08
C ARG A 141 -1.80 11.61 12.12
N VAL A 142 -0.66 12.19 12.44
CA VAL A 142 0.62 11.87 11.80
C VAL A 142 1.58 11.43 12.90
N THR A 143 2.22 10.28 12.73
CA THR A 143 3.20 9.76 13.69
C THR A 143 4.45 10.64 13.72
N LYS A 144 5.28 10.50 14.77
CA LYS A 144 6.60 11.16 14.83
C LYS A 144 7.71 10.39 14.14
N PHE A 145 7.37 9.26 13.52
CA PHE A 145 8.30 8.32 12.92
C PHE A 145 7.85 7.91 11.53
N THR A 146 8.83 7.60 10.69
CA THR A 146 8.65 7.16 9.31
C THR A 146 8.39 5.65 9.23
N GLY A 147 7.97 5.17 8.05
CA GLY A 147 7.78 3.74 7.79
C GLY A 147 9.08 2.94 7.64
N GLY A 148 10.24 3.59 7.66
CA GLY A 148 11.53 2.94 7.55
C GLY A 148 11.90 2.17 8.82
N TYR A 149 12.35 0.92 8.68
CA TYR A 149 12.70 0.07 9.83
C TYR A 149 13.67 0.70 10.83
N PRO A 150 14.75 1.43 10.43
CA PRO A 150 15.62 2.07 11.43
C PRO A 150 14.88 3.02 12.37
N ASP A 151 13.85 3.71 11.87
CA ASP A 151 13.05 4.63 12.67
C ASP A 151 12.01 3.87 13.50
N LEU A 152 11.33 2.90 12.89
CA LEU A 152 10.39 2.02 13.59
C LEU A 152 11.05 1.29 14.77
N GLU A 153 12.22 0.67 14.57
CA GLU A 153 12.97 -0.03 15.62
C GLU A 153 13.41 0.93 16.74
N ARG A 154 13.83 2.15 16.37
CA ARG A 154 14.19 3.21 17.33
C ARG A 154 13.02 3.62 18.22
N TYR A 155 11.81 3.73 17.67
CA TYR A 155 10.61 4.07 18.45
C TYR A 155 10.05 2.86 19.20
N ALA A 156 10.09 1.66 18.60
CA ALA A 156 9.70 0.40 19.22
C ALA A 156 10.62 -0.02 20.39
N LYS A 157 11.84 0.53 20.45
CA LYS A 157 12.89 0.20 21.42
C LYS A 157 13.33 -1.27 21.33
N THR A 158 13.29 -1.84 20.12
CA THR A 158 13.72 -3.20 19.83
C THR A 158 13.98 -3.37 18.34
N GLY A 159 14.91 -4.25 17.97
CA GLY A 159 15.12 -4.68 16.58
C GLY A 159 14.06 -5.68 16.12
N ARG A 160 13.83 -5.76 14.80
CA ARG A 160 12.91 -6.73 14.16
C ARG A 160 13.23 -8.18 14.52
N GLU A 161 14.51 -8.52 14.63
CA GLU A 161 14.98 -9.86 14.97
C GLU A 161 14.52 -10.33 16.36
N ASN A 162 14.04 -9.41 17.20
CA ASN A 162 13.54 -9.68 18.54
C ASN A 162 12.01 -9.63 18.65
N ILE A 163 11.31 -9.22 17.59
CA ILE A 163 9.85 -9.17 17.55
C ILE A 163 9.32 -10.51 17.01
N GLU A 164 8.38 -11.10 17.74
CA GLU A 164 7.69 -12.31 17.29
C GLU A 164 6.62 -11.97 16.25
N LEU A 165 6.61 -12.74 15.17
CA LEU A 165 5.66 -12.67 14.07
C LEU A 165 4.79 -13.91 14.05
N GLY A 166 3.58 -13.77 13.55
CA GLY A 166 2.56 -14.81 13.48
C GLY A 166 1.17 -14.19 13.35
N VAL A 167 0.18 -14.96 12.92
CA VAL A 167 -1.20 -14.52 12.73
C VAL A 167 -1.76 -13.97 14.05
N TYR A 168 -1.66 -14.74 15.13
CA TYR A 168 -2.05 -14.28 16.48
C TYR A 168 -1.25 -13.06 16.96
N LYS A 169 0.05 -12.96 16.62
CA LYS A 169 0.88 -11.79 16.98
C LYS A 169 0.46 -10.53 16.24
N LEU A 170 0.06 -10.67 14.98
CA LEU A 170 -0.51 -9.56 14.20
C LEU A 170 -1.86 -9.12 14.78
N GLU A 171 -2.72 -10.06 15.16
CA GLU A 171 -3.98 -9.73 15.83
C GLU A 171 -3.76 -8.99 17.16
N GLN A 172 -2.89 -9.51 18.03
CA GLN A 172 -2.51 -8.82 19.28
C GLN A 172 -1.97 -7.40 19.03
N ALA A 173 -1.17 -7.23 17.97
CA ALA A 173 -0.67 -5.92 17.59
C ALA A 173 -1.81 -4.97 17.17
N ILE A 174 -2.80 -5.46 16.41
CA ILE A 174 -4.01 -4.69 16.05
C ILE A 174 -4.78 -4.32 17.32
N GLU A 175 -5.04 -5.28 18.21
CA GLU A 175 -5.76 -5.04 19.45
C GLU A 175 -5.05 -4.04 20.37
N SER A 176 -3.72 -3.93 20.28
CA SER A 176 -2.95 -2.98 21.06
C SER A 176 -3.20 -1.52 20.65
N VAL A 177 -3.53 -1.26 19.38
CA VAL A 177 -3.71 0.10 18.83
C VAL A 177 -5.17 0.47 18.55
N TYR A 178 -6.01 -0.51 18.19
CA TYR A 178 -7.39 -0.27 17.75
C TYR A 178 -8.21 0.45 18.81
N GLY A 179 -8.78 1.59 18.45
CA GLY A 179 -9.66 2.38 19.33
C GLY A 179 -8.99 2.90 20.59
N LYS A 180 -7.66 2.91 20.64
CA LYS A 180 -6.88 3.35 21.80
C LYS A 180 -6.03 4.57 21.46
N SER A 181 -5.80 5.40 22.47
CA SER A 181 -4.71 6.39 22.43
C SER A 181 -3.48 5.72 23.01
N VAL A 182 -2.46 5.49 22.18
CA VAL A 182 -1.27 4.72 22.55
C VAL A 182 0.00 5.54 22.35
N GLY A 183 1.04 5.18 23.10
CA GLY A 183 2.37 5.74 22.91
C GLY A 183 3.06 5.22 21.65
N GLU A 184 4.02 6.00 21.16
CA GLU A 184 4.76 5.75 19.92
C GLU A 184 5.44 4.37 19.89
N GLN A 185 5.85 3.85 21.05
CA GLN A 185 6.47 2.52 21.15
C GLN A 185 5.52 1.39 20.73
N ILE A 186 4.25 1.45 21.17
CA ILE A 186 3.24 0.43 20.84
C ILE A 186 2.87 0.55 19.37
N GLU A 187 2.64 1.77 18.90
CA GLU A 187 2.27 2.05 17.50
C GLU A 187 3.39 1.64 16.52
N ALA A 188 4.67 1.91 16.85
CA ALA A 188 5.80 1.48 16.04
C ALA A 188 5.94 -0.05 15.98
N LYS A 189 5.70 -0.76 17.09
CA LYS A 189 5.67 -2.24 17.11
C LYS A 189 4.55 -2.78 16.23
N PHE A 190 3.36 -2.17 16.28
CA PHE A 190 2.25 -2.51 15.40
C PHE A 190 2.66 -2.39 13.92
N PHE A 191 3.26 -1.27 13.52
CA PHE A 191 3.73 -1.10 12.15
C PHE A 191 4.78 -2.14 11.75
N ILE A 192 5.74 -2.49 12.62
CA ILE A 192 6.73 -3.55 12.31
C ILE A 192 6.02 -4.87 12.01
N VAL A 193 5.15 -5.33 12.90
CA VAL A 193 4.44 -6.62 12.74
C VAL A 193 3.57 -6.59 11.48
N SER A 194 2.80 -5.53 11.26
CA SER A 194 1.95 -5.39 10.06
C SER A 194 2.74 -5.33 8.77
N ILE A 195 3.85 -4.59 8.71
CA ILE A 195 4.67 -4.50 7.50
C ILE A 195 5.28 -5.88 7.19
N GLN A 196 5.85 -6.58 8.17
CA GLN A 196 6.46 -7.90 7.95
C GLN A 196 5.43 -8.97 7.55
N MET A 197 4.27 -9.00 8.23
CA MET A 197 3.20 -9.98 7.99
C MET A 197 2.32 -9.67 6.77
N VAL A 198 2.44 -8.50 6.14
CA VAL A 198 1.62 -8.14 4.97
C VAL A 198 2.51 -7.79 3.78
N SER A 199 3.30 -6.73 3.91
CA SER A 199 4.10 -6.22 2.80
C SER A 199 5.29 -7.12 2.50
N GLU A 200 6.03 -7.57 3.51
CA GLU A 200 7.21 -8.40 3.27
C GLU A 200 6.84 -9.84 2.86
N ALA A 201 5.78 -10.42 3.42
CA ALA A 201 5.22 -11.69 2.94
C ALA A 201 4.77 -11.61 1.47
N ALA A 202 4.24 -10.46 1.02
CA ALA A 202 3.94 -10.24 -0.39
C ALA A 202 5.21 -10.08 -1.25
N ARG A 203 6.26 -9.42 -0.74
CA ARG A 203 7.53 -9.22 -1.47
C ARG A 203 8.35 -10.50 -1.59
N PHE A 204 8.32 -11.38 -0.60
CA PHE A 204 9.17 -12.55 -0.51
C PHE A 204 8.38 -13.83 -0.27
N GLN A 205 8.52 -14.79 -1.18
CA GLN A 205 7.99 -16.13 -0.98
C GLN A 205 8.62 -16.79 0.25
N TYR A 206 9.88 -16.47 0.56
CA TYR A 206 10.54 -16.94 1.77
C TYR A 206 9.80 -16.54 3.05
N LEU A 207 9.36 -15.28 3.15
CA LEU A 207 8.67 -14.78 4.34
C LEU A 207 7.23 -15.28 4.41
N LEU A 208 6.56 -15.41 3.26
CA LEU A 208 5.28 -16.12 3.20
C LEU A 208 5.44 -17.54 3.78
N ASN A 209 6.43 -18.31 3.33
CA ASN A 209 6.65 -19.67 3.82
C ASN A 209 6.95 -19.72 5.32
N LYS A 210 7.69 -18.75 5.87
CA LYS A 210 7.90 -18.68 7.34
C LYS A 210 6.60 -18.51 8.11
N VAL A 211 5.67 -17.72 7.58
CA VAL A 211 4.34 -17.60 8.18
C VAL A 211 3.58 -18.92 8.05
N LEU A 212 3.59 -19.55 6.88
CA LEU A 212 2.90 -20.84 6.67
C LEU A 212 3.43 -21.94 7.59
N GLU A 213 4.76 -22.09 7.68
CA GLU A 213 5.42 -23.18 8.42
C GLU A 213 5.27 -23.07 9.95
N GLY A 214 5.12 -21.86 10.51
CA GLY A 214 5.09 -21.70 11.97
C GLY A 214 4.41 -20.44 12.49
N GLY A 215 4.02 -19.51 11.63
CA GLY A 215 3.31 -18.29 12.00
C GLY A 215 1.79 -18.40 11.97
N ILE A 216 1.20 -19.39 11.30
CA ILE A 216 -0.27 -19.59 11.29
C ILE A 216 -0.76 -19.99 12.68
N TYR A 217 -0.22 -21.08 13.23
CA TYR A 217 -0.64 -21.63 14.53
C TYR A 217 0.32 -21.33 15.68
N GLY A 218 1.31 -20.47 15.45
CA GLY A 218 2.38 -20.20 16.40
C GLY A 218 3.00 -18.82 16.19
N SER A 219 4.27 -18.71 16.53
CA SER A 219 5.04 -17.51 16.24
C SER A 219 6.50 -17.84 16.00
N TYR A 220 7.17 -16.96 15.28
CA TYR A 220 8.59 -17.07 14.97
C TYR A 220 9.26 -15.69 15.03
N LYS A 221 10.59 -15.67 15.18
CA LYS A 221 11.37 -14.44 15.01
C LYS A 221 12.02 -14.45 13.62
N PRO A 222 12.09 -13.30 12.93
CA PRO A 222 12.79 -13.18 11.66
C PRO A 222 14.24 -13.66 11.79
N ASP A 223 14.63 -14.59 10.95
CA ASP A 223 16.02 -15.05 10.88
C ASP A 223 16.89 -14.07 10.06
N PRO A 224 18.23 -14.22 10.07
CA PRO A 224 19.12 -13.33 9.32
C PRO A 224 18.82 -13.28 7.81
N LYS A 225 18.27 -14.34 7.21
CA LYS A 225 17.90 -14.33 5.79
C LYS A 225 16.69 -13.45 5.57
N ALA A 226 15.66 -13.55 6.41
CA ALA A 226 14.49 -12.69 6.32
C ALA A 226 14.87 -11.21 6.40
N ILE A 227 15.64 -10.82 7.43
CA ILE A 227 16.11 -9.44 7.58
C ILE A 227 16.99 -9.00 6.40
N SER A 228 17.85 -9.88 5.89
CA SER A 228 18.70 -9.56 4.74
C SER A 228 17.89 -9.38 3.45
N LEU A 229 16.82 -10.14 3.24
CA LEU A 229 15.93 -9.99 2.09
C LEU A 229 15.20 -8.65 2.16
N GLU A 230 14.55 -8.33 3.28
CA GLU A 230 13.85 -7.06 3.52
C GLU A 230 14.75 -5.86 3.21
N ASN A 231 15.96 -5.83 3.76
CA ASN A 231 16.91 -4.73 3.59
C ASN A 231 17.44 -4.58 2.15
N ASN A 232 17.31 -5.61 1.30
CA ASN A 232 17.88 -5.63 -0.05
C ASN A 232 16.83 -5.79 -1.15
N TRP A 233 15.53 -5.67 -0.85
CA TRP A 233 14.45 -5.83 -1.84
C TRP A 233 14.66 -5.00 -3.11
N ASP A 234 15.05 -3.73 -2.95
CA ASP A 234 15.34 -2.81 -4.06
C ASP A 234 16.53 -3.30 -4.91
N LYS A 235 17.63 -3.71 -4.26
CA LYS A 235 18.84 -4.19 -4.95
C LYS A 235 18.56 -5.50 -5.70
N ILE A 236 17.85 -6.43 -5.07
CA ILE A 236 17.44 -7.69 -5.67
C ILE A 236 16.54 -7.42 -6.88
N SER A 237 15.53 -6.55 -6.70
CA SER A 237 14.60 -6.16 -7.77
C SER A 237 15.32 -5.54 -8.96
N LYS A 238 16.34 -4.70 -8.70
CA LYS A 238 17.17 -4.09 -9.74
C LYS A 238 17.97 -5.14 -10.49
N ALA A 239 18.72 -5.97 -9.75
CA ALA A 239 19.59 -6.99 -10.32
C ALA A 239 18.81 -7.96 -11.22
N ILE A 240 17.64 -8.43 -10.78
CA ILE A 240 16.76 -9.30 -11.57
C ILE A 240 16.25 -8.60 -12.83
N GLN A 241 15.77 -7.36 -12.73
CA GLN A 241 15.23 -6.63 -13.89
C GLN A 241 16.30 -6.20 -14.90
N THR A 242 17.56 -6.12 -14.50
CA THR A 242 18.68 -5.79 -15.39
C THR A 242 19.50 -7.01 -15.81
N ALA A 243 19.15 -8.22 -15.36
CA ALA A 243 19.85 -9.43 -15.74
C ALA A 243 19.82 -9.65 -17.27
N ASN A 244 20.84 -10.31 -17.82
CA ASN A 244 20.84 -10.66 -19.24
C ASN A 244 19.83 -11.78 -19.54
N ALA A 245 19.63 -12.12 -20.81
CA ALA A 245 18.64 -13.13 -21.22
C ALA A 245 18.82 -14.51 -20.55
N SER A 246 20.04 -14.87 -20.14
CA SER A 246 20.34 -16.11 -19.40
C SER A 246 20.06 -16.00 -17.90
N GLY A 247 19.63 -14.84 -17.40
CA GLY A 247 19.37 -14.58 -15.99
C GLY A 247 20.63 -14.25 -15.18
N ASN A 248 21.78 -14.03 -15.80
CA ASN A 248 22.99 -13.61 -15.10
C ASN A 248 22.91 -12.13 -14.79
N PHE A 249 23.29 -11.77 -13.57
CA PHE A 249 23.42 -10.37 -13.18
C PHE A 249 24.59 -9.73 -13.91
N VAL A 250 24.43 -8.47 -14.32
CA VAL A 250 25.40 -7.72 -15.12
C VAL A 250 25.75 -6.40 -14.47
N SER A 251 26.89 -5.82 -14.88
CA SER A 251 27.35 -4.52 -14.39
C SER A 251 26.28 -3.43 -14.52
N PRO A 252 26.11 -2.54 -13.52
CA PRO A 252 26.89 -2.46 -12.27
C PRO A 252 26.34 -3.36 -11.14
N ASN A 253 25.29 -4.14 -11.38
CA ASN A 253 24.60 -4.94 -10.35
C ASN A 253 24.92 -6.43 -10.47
N ASN A 254 26.17 -6.79 -10.79
CA ASN A 254 26.58 -8.16 -11.11
C ASN A 254 26.55 -9.13 -9.91
N SER A 255 26.32 -8.64 -8.70
CA SER A 255 26.02 -9.47 -7.54
C SER A 255 25.19 -8.72 -6.49
N VAL A 256 24.51 -9.48 -5.63
CA VAL A 256 23.86 -9.00 -4.41
C VAL A 256 24.38 -9.83 -3.25
N SER A 257 25.01 -9.18 -2.26
CA SER A 257 25.47 -9.83 -1.03
C SER A 257 24.34 -9.86 0.00
N LEU A 258 23.91 -11.06 0.35
CA LEU A 258 22.85 -11.33 1.32
C LEU A 258 23.36 -12.18 2.48
N LYS A 259 22.47 -12.57 3.38
CA LYS A 259 22.71 -13.58 4.41
C LYS A 259 21.81 -14.80 4.20
N ASP A 260 22.33 -15.98 4.53
CA ASP A 260 21.53 -17.19 4.69
C ASP A 260 20.84 -17.22 6.08
N ALA A 261 20.02 -18.25 6.32
CA ALA A 261 19.25 -18.37 7.57
C ALA A 261 20.14 -18.57 8.82
N LYS A 262 21.41 -18.94 8.64
CA LYS A 262 22.41 -19.08 9.70
C LYS A 262 23.24 -17.81 9.89
N GLY A 263 23.02 -16.79 9.05
CA GLY A 263 23.74 -15.52 9.08
C GLY A 263 25.04 -15.50 8.28
N ASN A 264 25.37 -16.56 7.53
CA ASN A 264 26.54 -16.58 6.66
C ASN A 264 26.30 -15.74 5.41
N THR A 265 27.38 -15.23 4.83
CA THR A 265 27.30 -14.49 3.57
C THR A 265 26.80 -15.41 2.45
N TRP A 266 25.78 -14.94 1.73
CA TRP A 266 25.22 -15.58 0.56
C TRP A 266 25.26 -14.60 -0.61
N VAL A 267 26.16 -14.83 -1.57
CA VAL A 267 26.31 -13.97 -2.75
C VAL A 267 25.46 -14.53 -3.88
N VAL A 268 24.57 -13.69 -4.40
CA VAL A 268 23.68 -14.03 -5.53
C VAL A 268 24.18 -13.31 -6.78
N THR A 269 24.41 -14.06 -7.85
CA THR A 269 24.93 -13.55 -9.13
C THR A 269 24.00 -13.83 -10.30
N GLN A 270 22.89 -14.53 -10.08
CA GLN A 270 21.92 -14.89 -11.12
C GLN A 270 20.52 -15.07 -10.55
N VAL A 271 19.51 -14.88 -11.40
CA VAL A 271 18.09 -14.95 -11.04
C VAL A 271 17.73 -16.31 -10.44
N SER A 272 18.21 -17.42 -11.00
CA SER A 272 17.81 -18.76 -10.55
C SER A 272 18.21 -19.09 -9.11
N GLN A 273 19.20 -18.39 -8.55
CA GLN A 273 19.63 -18.59 -7.16
C GLN A 273 18.65 -17.99 -6.16
N ILE A 274 17.92 -16.93 -6.52
CA ILE A 274 17.05 -16.19 -5.60
C ILE A 274 15.58 -16.21 -5.98
N LYS A 275 15.23 -16.60 -7.22
CA LYS A 275 13.86 -16.56 -7.73
C LYS A 275 12.83 -17.21 -6.81
N ASN A 276 13.19 -18.32 -6.17
CA ASN A 276 12.29 -19.06 -5.28
C ASN A 276 12.06 -18.38 -3.92
N ASP A 277 12.89 -17.40 -3.54
CA ASP A 277 12.68 -16.59 -2.34
C ASP A 277 11.84 -15.34 -2.63
N MET A 278 11.66 -14.98 -3.92
CA MET A 278 10.97 -13.76 -4.34
C MET A 278 9.48 -14.01 -4.58
N GLY A 279 8.64 -13.08 -4.10
CA GLY A 279 7.20 -13.05 -4.35
C GLY A 279 6.77 -11.92 -5.29
N LEU A 280 7.43 -10.77 -5.22
CA LEU A 280 7.12 -9.57 -5.99
C LEU A 280 8.36 -8.67 -6.08
N LEU A 281 8.57 -8.03 -7.22
CA LEU A 281 9.68 -7.09 -7.46
C LEU A 281 9.19 -5.64 -7.46
N LYS A 282 10.03 -4.73 -6.97
CA LYS A 282 9.82 -3.30 -7.14
C LYS A 282 10.12 -2.89 -8.57
N PHE A 283 9.26 -2.13 -9.22
CA PHE A 283 9.63 -1.49 -10.49
C PHE A 283 10.81 -0.55 -10.26
N LEU A 284 11.87 -0.71 -11.04
CA LEU A 284 12.99 0.22 -11.07
C LEU A 284 13.30 0.52 -12.54
N GLU A 285 13.51 1.80 -12.85
CA GLU A 285 13.86 2.19 -14.22
C GLU A 285 15.11 1.44 -14.67
N THR A 286 15.02 0.76 -15.81
CA THR A 286 16.18 0.15 -16.47
C THR A 286 16.77 1.17 -17.45
N SER A 287 18.09 1.18 -17.60
CA SER A 287 18.81 2.10 -18.48
C SER A 287 18.37 1.98 -19.96
N ALA A 288 17.85 0.82 -20.37
CA ALA A 288 17.25 0.61 -21.69
C ALA A 288 15.95 1.43 -21.91
N GLY A 289 15.16 1.65 -20.85
CA GLY A 289 13.95 2.49 -20.92
C GLY A 289 14.27 3.98 -21.10
N GLN A 290 15.41 4.43 -20.56
CA GLN A 290 15.90 5.80 -20.78
C GLN A 290 16.35 5.99 -22.23
N ALA A 291 17.11 5.04 -22.80
CA ALA A 291 17.55 5.12 -24.21
C ALA A 291 16.37 5.17 -25.21
N SER A 292 15.30 4.43 -24.95
CA SER A 292 14.07 4.45 -25.76
C SER A 292 13.34 5.80 -25.70
N GLN A 293 13.22 6.40 -24.51
CA GLN A 293 12.61 7.73 -24.36
C GLN A 293 13.46 8.84 -24.99
N PHE A 294 14.78 8.76 -24.90
CA PHE A 294 15.68 9.68 -25.60
C PHE A 294 15.55 9.56 -27.12
N SER A 295 15.42 8.34 -27.67
CA SER A 295 15.18 8.13 -29.10
C SER A 295 13.84 8.71 -29.58
N GLN A 296 12.77 8.54 -28.80
CA GLN A 296 11.46 9.11 -29.11
C GLN A 296 11.43 10.64 -29.01
N LEU A 297 12.18 11.23 -28.07
CA LEU A 297 12.32 12.69 -27.95
C LEU A 297 13.11 13.30 -29.12
N ILE A 298 14.11 12.61 -29.64
CA ILE A 298 14.85 13.04 -30.84
C ILE A 298 13.94 12.99 -32.08
N GLN A 299 13.17 11.91 -32.27
CA GLN A 299 12.23 11.81 -33.39
C GLN A 299 11.10 12.87 -33.38
N MET A 300 10.72 13.37 -32.20
CA MET A 300 9.70 14.42 -32.06
C MET A 300 10.27 15.84 -32.23
N ALA A 301 11.60 16.01 -32.17
CA ALA A 301 12.28 17.29 -32.36
C ALA A 301 12.66 17.57 -33.82
N ASP A 302 12.55 16.55 -34.69
CA ASP A 302 12.84 16.60 -36.13
C ASP A 302 11.57 16.74 -37.01
N ILE A 303 10.44 17.21 -36.44
CA ILE A 303 9.18 17.53 -37.17
C ILE A 303 8.85 19.01 -37.05
#